data_AF-X1SPF5-F1
#
_entry.id   AF-X1SPF5-F1
#
_cell.length_a   1.000
_cell.length_b   1.000
_cell.length_c   1.000
_cell.angle_alpha   90.00
_cell.angle_beta   90.00
_cell.angle_gamma   90.00
#
_symmetry.space_group_name_H-M   'P 1'
#
loop_
_entity.id
_entity.type
_entity.pdbx_description
1 polymer ?
#
loop_
_entity_poly.entity_id
_entity_poly.type
_entity_poly.pdbx_seq_one_letter_code
_entity_poly.pdbx_strand_id
1 'polypeptide(L)' 'GCGLCGEICPFGLPKPNDNRKYEIKNPELCTECSACQRNCPTRAIIMKEHVGCGCLWDSRQRAKSKGNSCNCS' A
#
# COMPACT_ATOMS: atom_id res chain seq x y z
N GLY A 1 5.25 17.28 -7.98
CA GLY A 1 4.87 16.65 -6.69
C GLY A 1 5.80 17.15 -5.59
N CYS A 2 5.53 16.85 -4.30
CA CYS A 2 6.35 17.33 -3.18
C CYS A 2 7.66 16.55 -2.94
N GLY A 3 7.81 15.37 -3.53
CA GLY A 3 9.06 14.59 -3.49
C GLY A 3 9.26 13.65 -2.30
N LEU A 4 8.50 13.84 -1.21
CA LEU A 4 8.63 13.04 0.02
C LEU A 4 8.56 11.51 -0.22
N CYS A 5 7.78 11.05 -1.19
CA CYS A 5 7.70 9.62 -1.53
C CYS A 5 9.02 9.02 -2.02
N GLY A 6 9.86 9.80 -2.69
CA GLY A 6 11.20 9.37 -3.11
C GLY A 6 12.19 9.35 -1.96
N GLU A 7 12.06 10.29 -1.01
CA GLU A 7 12.92 10.38 0.18
C GLU A 7 12.64 9.27 1.20
N ILE A 8 11.36 8.97 1.45
CA ILE A 8 10.96 8.00 2.48
C ILE A 8 11.05 6.55 2.02
N CYS A 9 11.18 6.30 0.70
CA CYS A 9 11.25 4.95 0.19
C CYS A 9 12.66 4.38 0.43
N PRO A 10 12.83 3.35 1.28
CA PRO A 10 14.15 2.79 1.55
C PRO A 10 14.77 2.10 0.33
N PHE A 11 13.95 1.73 -0.66
CA PHE A 11 14.37 1.13 -1.92
C PHE A 11 14.48 2.16 -3.06
N GLY A 12 14.18 3.44 -2.80
CA GLY A 12 14.32 4.53 -3.76
C GLY A 12 13.45 4.41 -5.02
N LEU A 13 12.32 3.70 -4.96
CA LEU A 13 11.51 3.35 -6.14
C LEU A 13 10.78 4.54 -6.78
N PRO A 14 10.11 5.45 -6.02
CA PRO A 14 9.47 6.60 -6.62
C PRO A 14 10.51 7.56 -7.17
N LYS A 15 10.50 7.80 -8.48
CA LYS A 15 11.39 8.74 -9.18
C LYS A 15 10.59 9.81 -9.91
N PRO A 16 11.10 11.04 -10.02
CA PRO A 16 10.45 12.08 -10.83
C PRO A 16 10.52 11.72 -12.32
N ASN A 17 9.44 11.96 -13.04
CA ASN A 17 9.39 11.95 -14.51
C ASN A 17 9.54 13.35 -15.09
N ASP A 18 9.47 13.47 -16.41
CA ASP A 18 9.67 14.74 -17.14
C ASP A 18 8.67 15.84 -16.71
N ASN A 19 7.49 15.44 -16.24
CA ASN A 19 6.46 16.36 -15.74
C ASN A 19 6.62 16.69 -14.24
N ARG A 20 7.76 16.35 -13.62
CA ARG A 20 8.03 16.49 -12.18
C ARG A 20 6.98 15.79 -11.30
N LYS A 21 6.31 14.77 -11.83
CA LYS A 21 5.46 13.85 -11.07
C LYS A 21 6.29 12.64 -10.68
N TYR A 22 6.01 12.07 -9.51
CA TYR A 22 6.73 10.88 -9.06
C TYR A 22 5.98 9.63 -9.53
N GLU A 23 6.73 8.67 -10.05
CA GLU A 23 6.23 7.39 -10.54
C GLU A 23 7.14 6.24 -10.10
N ILE A 24 6.60 5.02 -10.09
CA ILE A 24 7.37 3.79 -9.88
C ILE A 24 7.36 3.03 -11.21
N LYS A 25 8.51 2.87 -11.85
CA LYS A 25 8.63 2.18 -13.15
C LYS A 25 8.55 0.65 -13.02
N ASN A 26 9.04 0.14 -11.89
CA ASN A 26 9.18 -1.28 -11.58
C ASN A 26 8.40 -1.61 -10.30
N PRO A 27 7.05 -1.67 -10.36
CA PRO A 27 6.20 -1.89 -9.18
C PRO A 27 6.47 -3.24 -8.49
N GLU A 28 6.96 -4.24 -9.21
CA GLU A 28 7.37 -5.55 -8.70
C GLU A 28 8.53 -5.48 -7.70
N LEU A 29 9.33 -4.41 -7.72
CA LEU A 29 10.39 -4.18 -6.74
C LEU A 29 9.85 -3.56 -5.43
N CYS A 30 8.58 -3.14 -5.41
CA CYS A 30 7.94 -2.58 -4.24
C CYS A 30 7.59 -3.68 -3.24
N THR A 31 8.16 -3.61 -2.03
CA THR A 31 7.89 -4.55 -0.92
C THR A 31 6.58 -4.28 -0.19
N GLU A 32 5.71 -3.43 -0.74
CA GLU A 32 4.40 -3.08 -0.19
C GLU A 32 4.42 -2.54 1.26
N CYS A 33 5.55 -1.99 1.72
CA CYS A 33 5.72 -1.51 3.10
C CYS A 33 4.85 -0.29 3.50
N SER A 34 4.16 0.33 2.53
CA SER A 34 3.26 1.48 2.68
C SER A 34 3.85 2.75 3.31
N ALA A 35 5.18 2.89 3.38
CA ALA A 35 5.85 4.08 3.91
C ALA A 35 5.50 5.36 3.14
N CYS A 36 5.54 5.31 1.80
CA CYS A 36 5.21 6.45 0.96
C CYS A 36 3.72 6.86 1.06
N GLN A 37 2.80 5.88 1.16
CA GLN A 37 1.38 6.12 1.37
C GLN A 37 1.12 6.83 2.70
N ARG A 38 1.64 6.28 3.81
CA ARG A 38 1.36 6.79 5.17
C ARG A 38 1.88 8.21 5.39
N ASN A 39 2.97 8.58 4.71
CA ASN A 39 3.61 9.87 4.89
C ASN A 39 3.21 10.92 3.85
N CYS A 40 2.39 10.57 2.84
CA CYS A 40 1.98 11.56 1.82
C CYS A 40 1.01 12.60 2.42
N PRO A 41 1.39 13.89 2.53
CA PRO A 41 0.55 14.90 3.19
C PRO A 41 -0.75 15.16 2.43
N THR A 42 -0.74 14.94 1.11
CA THR A 42 -1.91 15.13 0.23
C THR A 42 -2.63 13.83 -0.08
N ARG A 43 -2.22 12.69 0.50
CA ARG A 43 -2.81 11.35 0.28
C ARG A 43 -2.90 10.96 -1.20
N ALA A 44 -1.91 11.35 -2.00
CA ALA A 44 -1.89 11.12 -3.45
C ALA A 44 -1.52 9.69 -3.87
N ILE A 45 -1.10 8.84 -2.92
CA ILE A 45 -0.65 7.47 -3.18
C ILE A 45 -1.70 6.51 -2.62
N ILE A 46 -2.17 5.59 -3.46
CA ILE A 46 -3.16 4.56 -3.09
C ILE A 46 -2.50 3.20 -3.33
N MET A 47 -2.46 2.36 -2.30
CA MET A 47 -2.09 0.95 -2.44
C MET A 47 -3.35 0.10 -2.45
N LYS A 48 -3.37 -0.91 -3.33
CA LYS A 48 -4.43 -1.92 -3.34
C LYS A 48 -4.02 -3.03 -2.39
N GLU A 49 -4.85 -3.31 -1.40
CA GLU A 49 -4.68 -4.49 -0.55
C GLU A 49 -5.12 -5.73 -1.35
N HIS A 50 -4.35 -6.80 -1.23
CA HIS A 50 -4.72 -8.10 -1.78
C HIS A 50 -5.68 -8.78 -0.83
N VAL A 51 -6.86 -9.20 -1.30
CA VAL A 51 -7.79 -9.98 -0.47
C VAL A 51 -7.15 -11.33 -0.16
N GLY A 52 -6.79 -11.55 1.10
CA GLY A 52 -6.34 -12.85 1.59
C GLY A 52 -7.53 -13.71 2.02
N CYS A 53 -7.39 -15.05 1.94
CA CYS A 53 -8.26 -15.96 2.69
C CYS A 53 -7.54 -16.39 3.96
N GLY A 54 -8.25 -16.43 5.08
CA GLY A 54 -7.72 -16.95 6.33
C GLY A 54 -8.40 -16.36 7.55
N CYS A 55 -8.38 -17.11 8.66
CA CYS A 55 -8.96 -16.66 9.92
C CYS A 55 -8.24 -15.41 10.49
N LEU A 56 -6.98 -15.16 10.09
CA LEU A 56 -6.24 -13.98 10.53
C LEU A 56 -6.55 -12.71 9.70
N TRP A 57 -6.75 -12.85 8.38
CA TRP A 57 -6.94 -11.72 7.45
C TRP A 57 -8.14 -10.83 7.84
N ASP A 58 -9.33 -11.42 7.98
CA ASP A 58 -10.54 -10.68 8.37
C ASP A 58 -10.76 -10.59 9.88
N SER A 59 -9.74 -10.82 10.72
CA SER A 59 -9.91 -10.80 12.18
C SER A 59 -10.54 -9.49 12.69
N ARG A 60 -10.15 -8.36 12.09
CA ARG A 60 -10.68 -7.04 12.45
C ARG A 60 -12.16 -6.86 12.05
N GLN A 61 -12.58 -7.47 10.94
CA GLN A 61 -13.97 -7.45 10.50
C GLN A 61 -14.82 -8.41 11.35
N ARG A 62 -14.30 -9.61 11.62
CA ARG A 62 -14.91 -10.63 12.49
C ARG A 62 -15.06 -10.19 13.95
N ALA A 63 -14.14 -9.39 14.48
CA ALA A 63 -14.29 -8.81 15.82
C ALA A 63 -15.60 -7.99 15.97
N LYS A 64 -16.20 -7.56 14.85
CA LYS A 64 -17.46 -6.81 14.82
C LYS A 64 -18.68 -7.66 14.37
N SER A 65 -18.49 -8.84 13.78
CA SER A 65 -19.58 -9.69 13.28
C SER A 65 -19.70 -11.02 14.03
N LYS A 66 -20.90 -11.32 14.58
CA LYS A 66 -21.22 -12.60 15.27
C LYS A 66 -21.38 -13.79 14.31
N GLY A 67 -20.64 -13.85 13.20
CA GLY A 67 -20.79 -14.85 12.15
C GLY A 67 -19.46 -15.47 11.78
N ASN A 68 -19.29 -16.75 12.13
CA ASN A 68 -18.05 -17.50 11.93
C ASN A 68 -18.14 -18.34 10.65
N SER A 69 -17.57 -17.86 9.54
CA SER A 69 -17.22 -18.72 8.43
C SER A 69 -15.92 -18.25 7.79
N CYS A 70 -14.80 -18.84 8.24
CA CYS A 70 -13.54 -18.79 7.50
C CYS A 70 -13.67 -19.71 6.27
N ASN A 71 -14.31 -19.24 5.21
CA ASN A 71 -14.35 -19.98 3.94
C ASN A 71 -13.26 -19.44 3.04
N CYS A 72 -12.21 -20.25 2.88
CA CYS A 72 -11.29 -20.15 1.76
C CYS A 72 -11.94 -20.89 0.58
N SER A 73 -12.04 -20.24 -0.57
CA SER A 73 -12.41 -20.87 -1.84
C SER A 73 -11.38 -20.48 -2.88
#